data_AF-A0AAU7LHP7-F1
#
_entry.id   AF-A0AAU7LHP7-F1
#
_cell.length_a   1.000
_cell.length_b   1.000
_cell.length_c   1.000
_cell.angle_alpha   90.00
_cell.angle_beta   90.00
_cell.angle_gamma   90.00
#
_symmetry.space_group_name_H-M   'P 1'
#
loop_
_entity.id
_entity.type
_entity.pdbx_description
1 polymer ?
#
loop_
_entity_poly.entity_id
_entity_poly.type
_entity_poly.pdbx_seq_one_letter_code
_entity_poly.pdbx_strand_id
1 'polypeptide(L)'
;MHFGKRVAQLLGLVGISVVSASALAINCQKAGNAAEKLICSDRAAVAADAELNRAYAALLKQAPDAEIRAMLVASQRRWVEARDLRLEGLASDPESLPDDKTPGAIAADLIRARASEFKERGKGDDIPRLIRVALSQREFRKQFTGGPYSGYDVSCDVLPPDYKYYACFATRYYQNNDRVCSTDEYWATGSVYVQRYVAKVVDNKPVPVASCSYNGNDESCPGSIADDARWNTGPKVHAPTYPSKPLPQVDGEVDDSDDYGWIKACLTDSSFPLSNPTTAGR
;
A
#
# COMPACT_ATOMS: atom_id res chain seq x y z
N MET A 1 54.91 39.36 43.29
CA MET A 1 54.21 38.85 44.48
C MET A 1 53.20 37.80 44.06
N HIS A 2 53.28 36.61 44.69
CA HIS A 2 52.29 35.53 44.85
C HIS A 2 51.62 34.85 43.62
N PHE A 3 51.96 33.57 43.36
CA PHE A 3 51.19 32.32 43.62
C PHE A 3 49.93 32.17 42.72
N GLY A 4 49.65 31.08 42.00
CA GLY A 4 50.29 29.78 41.85
C GLY A 4 49.32 28.77 41.18
N LYS A 5 49.90 27.66 40.69
CA LYS A 5 49.37 26.28 40.61
C LYS A 5 48.20 25.91 39.64
N ARG A 6 48.60 25.02 38.71
CA ARG A 6 48.11 23.64 38.44
C ARG A 6 47.02 23.38 37.37
N VAL A 7 47.47 22.69 36.31
CA VAL A 7 47.02 21.37 35.79
C VAL A 7 45.51 21.14 35.64
N ALA A 8 45.06 20.91 34.39
CA ALA A 8 44.35 19.68 34.01
C ALA A 8 44.24 19.54 32.49
N GLN A 9 44.80 18.45 32.00
CA GLN A 9 44.72 17.91 30.64
C GLN A 9 43.41 17.10 30.49
N LEU A 10 42.99 16.88 29.25
CA LEU A 10 41.98 15.94 28.74
C LEU A 10 40.50 16.36 28.77
N LEU A 11 40.00 16.69 27.57
CA LEU A 11 38.67 16.29 27.11
C LEU A 11 38.81 15.74 25.69
N GLY A 12 39.00 14.43 25.61
CA GLY A 12 38.82 13.67 24.37
C GLY A 12 37.33 13.61 24.06
N LEU A 13 36.90 14.32 23.02
CA LEU A 13 35.59 14.13 22.41
C LEU A 13 35.61 12.81 21.64
N VAL A 14 35.25 11.73 22.33
CA VAL A 14 34.78 10.51 21.67
C VAL A 14 33.45 10.87 21.00
N GLY A 15 33.51 11.14 19.70
CA GLY A 15 32.32 11.24 18.87
C GLY A 15 31.60 9.90 18.88
N ILE A 16 30.52 9.80 19.66
CA ILE A 16 29.56 8.72 19.55
C ILE A 16 28.86 8.92 18.22
N SER A 17 29.34 8.24 17.18
CA SER A 17 28.61 8.07 15.93
C SER A 17 27.31 7.35 16.27
N VAL A 18 26.23 8.11 16.37
CA VAL A 18 24.88 7.55 16.45
C VAL A 18 24.63 6.88 15.09
N VAL A 19 24.96 5.59 15.00
CA VAL A 19 24.39 4.73 13.97
C VAL A 19 22.92 4.61 14.36
N SER A 20 22.08 5.51 13.84
CA SER A 20 20.64 5.35 13.89
C SER A 20 20.29 4.09 13.10
N ALA A 21 20.41 2.93 13.75
CA ALA A 21 19.82 1.71 13.24
C ALA A 21 18.32 1.99 13.14
N SER A 22 17.83 2.08 11.90
CA SER A 22 16.39 2.01 11.64
C SER A 22 15.85 0.80 12.40
N ALA A 23 14.75 0.96 13.10
CA ALA A 23 14.15 -0.11 13.90
C ALA A 23 13.74 -1.35 13.07
N LEU A 24 13.86 -1.29 11.74
CA LEU A 24 13.54 -2.34 10.79
C LEU A 24 14.77 -2.96 10.09
N ALA A 25 15.98 -2.56 10.46
CA ALA A 25 17.20 -3.18 9.92
C ALA A 25 17.43 -4.57 10.51
N ILE A 26 17.79 -5.53 9.67
CA ILE A 26 18.04 -6.91 10.12
C ILE A 26 19.35 -6.95 10.88
N ASN A 27 19.31 -7.53 12.08
CA ASN A 27 20.50 -7.84 12.85
C ASN A 27 20.89 -9.31 12.62
N CYS A 28 21.89 -9.55 11.77
CA CYS A 28 22.32 -10.90 11.44
C CYS A 28 22.87 -11.74 12.60
N GLN A 29 23.28 -11.11 13.71
CA GLN A 29 23.66 -11.85 14.92
C GLN A 29 22.44 -12.35 15.72
N LYS A 30 21.24 -11.83 15.41
CA LYS A 30 19.98 -12.11 16.10
C LYS A 30 18.87 -12.58 15.15
N ALA A 31 19.22 -13.00 13.93
CA ALA A 31 18.25 -13.48 12.95
C ALA A 31 17.40 -14.61 13.52
N GLY A 32 16.10 -14.33 13.71
CA GLY A 32 15.16 -15.17 14.43
C GLY A 32 14.35 -16.08 13.52
N ASN A 33 13.96 -15.60 12.34
CA ASN A 33 13.12 -16.34 11.38
C ASN A 33 13.93 -16.85 10.15
N ALA A 34 13.31 -17.66 9.29
CA ALA A 34 14.03 -18.26 8.16
C ALA A 34 14.36 -17.23 7.06
N ALA A 35 13.50 -16.22 6.86
CA ALA A 35 13.76 -15.11 5.94
C ALA A 35 14.99 -14.29 6.35
N GLU A 36 15.10 -13.90 7.62
CA GLU A 36 16.24 -13.16 8.15
C GLU A 36 17.54 -13.97 8.03
N LYS A 37 17.49 -15.28 8.35
CA LYS A 37 18.65 -16.18 8.18
C LYS A 37 19.07 -16.27 6.72
N LEU A 38 18.10 -16.37 5.80
CA LEU A 38 18.37 -16.38 4.37
C LEU A 38 19.05 -15.08 3.93
N ILE A 39 18.49 -13.93 4.29
CA ILE A 39 19.07 -12.62 3.99
C ILE A 39 20.50 -12.52 4.54
N CYS A 40 20.72 -12.96 5.77
CA CYS A 40 22.03 -12.90 6.42
C CYS A 40 23.07 -13.88 5.88
N SER A 41 22.63 -14.92 5.16
CA SER A 41 23.52 -15.86 4.46
C SER A 41 24.06 -15.30 3.14
N ASP A 42 23.43 -14.25 2.60
CA ASP A 42 23.79 -13.65 1.32
C ASP A 42 24.31 -12.21 1.49
N ARG A 43 25.57 -11.97 1.09
CA ARG A 43 26.21 -10.64 1.25
C ARG A 43 25.50 -9.54 0.46
N ALA A 44 24.93 -9.87 -0.69
CA ALA A 44 24.25 -8.91 -1.55
C ALA A 44 22.89 -8.52 -0.95
N ALA A 45 22.18 -9.47 -0.32
CA ALA A 45 20.95 -9.21 0.42
C ALA A 45 21.19 -8.37 1.68
N VAL A 46 22.25 -8.64 2.45
CA VAL A 46 22.64 -7.79 3.60
C VAL A 46 22.94 -6.36 3.16
N ALA A 47 23.68 -6.17 2.06
CA ALA A 47 23.97 -4.85 1.53
C ALA A 47 22.70 -4.11 1.07
N ALA A 48 21.76 -4.84 0.46
CA ALA A 48 20.46 -4.31 0.06
C ALA A 48 19.63 -3.88 1.28
N ASP A 49 19.60 -4.66 2.37
CA ASP A 49 18.85 -4.32 3.59
C ASP A 49 19.37 -3.01 4.22
N ALA A 50 20.70 -2.85 4.25
CA ALA A 50 21.31 -1.61 4.72
C ALA A 50 20.92 -0.41 3.84
N GLU A 51 20.81 -0.60 2.51
CA GLU A 51 20.33 0.45 1.60
C GLU A 51 18.87 0.78 1.81
N LEU A 52 18.00 -0.24 1.88
CA LEU A 52 16.57 -0.08 2.15
C LEU A 52 16.33 0.76 3.40
N ASN A 53 17.05 0.47 4.49
CA ASN A 53 16.89 1.21 5.74
C ASN A 53 17.35 2.67 5.64
N ARG A 54 18.39 2.97 4.85
CA ARG A 54 18.78 4.36 4.55
C ARG A 54 17.72 5.07 3.72
N ALA A 55 17.19 4.42 2.69
CA ALA A 55 16.14 4.96 1.84
C ALA A 55 14.85 5.23 2.64
N TYR A 56 14.45 4.28 3.47
CA TYR A 56 13.29 4.39 4.36
C TYR A 56 13.43 5.55 5.35
N ALA A 57 14.59 5.68 6.00
CA ALA A 57 14.84 6.79 6.90
C ALA A 57 14.79 8.15 6.18
N ALA A 58 15.27 8.22 4.94
CA ALA A 58 15.18 9.42 4.11
C ALA A 58 13.74 9.73 3.67
N LEU A 59 12.93 8.71 3.36
CA LEU A 59 11.52 8.85 3.03
C LEU A 59 10.70 9.35 4.23
N LEU A 60 10.91 8.79 5.42
CA LEU A 60 10.23 9.24 6.64
C LEU A 60 10.54 10.71 6.99
N LYS A 61 11.74 11.21 6.67
CA LYS A 61 12.10 12.63 6.87
C LYS A 61 11.39 13.57 5.90
N GLN A 62 10.94 13.06 4.76
CA GLN A 62 10.19 13.83 3.75
C GLN A 62 8.68 13.81 4.02
N ALA A 63 8.19 13.01 4.97
CA ALA A 63 6.78 12.98 5.32
C ALA A 63 6.32 14.37 5.80
N PRO A 64 5.29 14.96 5.16
CA PRO A 64 4.85 16.32 5.47
C PRO A 64 4.15 16.44 6.84
N ASP A 65 3.62 15.35 7.36
CA ASP A 65 2.89 15.30 8.62
C ASP A 65 2.89 13.89 9.23
N ALA A 66 2.29 13.77 10.42
CA ALA A 66 2.23 12.53 11.17
C ALA A 66 1.36 11.44 10.51
N GLU A 67 0.34 11.82 9.74
CA GLU A 67 -0.54 10.88 9.04
C GLU A 67 0.20 10.19 7.90
N ILE A 68 0.84 10.97 7.02
CA ILE A 68 1.66 10.42 5.94
C ILE A 68 2.83 9.62 6.53
N ARG A 69 3.45 10.09 7.60
CA ARG A 69 4.52 9.34 8.27
C ARG A 69 4.01 8.00 8.83
N ALA A 70 2.81 7.96 9.42
CA ALA A 70 2.22 6.73 9.93
C ALA A 70 1.84 5.76 8.79
N MET A 71 1.31 6.28 7.68
CA MET A 71 1.04 5.51 6.46
C MET A 71 2.32 4.84 5.96
N LEU A 72 3.43 5.58 5.83
CA LEU A 72 4.72 5.02 5.39
C LEU A 72 5.25 3.92 6.32
N VAL A 73 5.02 4.05 7.62
CA VAL A 73 5.37 3.01 8.60
C VAL A 73 4.52 1.76 8.41
N ALA A 74 3.21 1.91 8.20
CA ALA A 74 2.31 0.79 7.95
C ALA A 74 2.64 0.08 6.63
N SER A 75 2.87 0.85 5.57
CA SER A 75 3.31 0.39 4.25
C SER A 75 4.60 -0.43 4.34
N GLN A 76 5.63 0.06 5.04
CA GLN A 76 6.87 -0.70 5.21
C GLN A 76 6.70 -1.98 6.06
N ARG A 77 5.81 -1.97 7.06
CA ARG A 77 5.50 -3.18 7.84
C ARG A 77 4.87 -4.26 6.98
N ARG A 78 3.85 -3.91 6.18
CA ARG A 78 3.22 -4.85 5.23
C ARG A 78 4.22 -5.42 4.24
N TRP A 79 5.15 -4.60 3.75
CA TRP A 79 6.20 -5.09 2.87
C TRP A 79 7.14 -6.09 3.56
N VAL A 80 7.54 -5.83 4.82
CA VAL A 80 8.38 -6.77 5.60
C VAL A 80 7.65 -8.10 5.81
N GLU A 81 6.35 -8.07 6.14
CA GLU A 81 5.53 -9.26 6.31
C GLU A 81 5.43 -10.08 5.01
N ALA A 82 5.13 -9.42 3.88
CA ALA A 82 5.05 -10.08 2.57
C ALA A 82 6.41 -10.66 2.12
N ARG A 83 7.50 -9.91 2.35
CA ARG A 83 8.87 -10.39 2.10
C ARG A 83 9.16 -11.64 2.91
N ASP A 84 8.93 -11.60 4.22
CA ASP A 84 9.27 -12.69 5.11
C ASP A 84 8.48 -13.94 4.75
N LEU A 85 7.16 -13.82 4.56
CA LEU A 85 6.30 -14.92 4.11
C LEU A 85 6.84 -15.57 2.83
N ARG A 86 7.23 -14.76 1.84
CA ARG A 86 7.74 -15.27 0.57
C ARG A 86 9.10 -15.95 0.70
N LEU A 87 10.03 -15.33 1.43
CA LEU A 87 11.37 -15.87 1.60
C LEU A 87 11.37 -17.14 2.46
N GLU A 88 10.46 -17.25 3.42
CA GLU A 88 10.21 -18.49 4.17
C GLU A 88 9.70 -19.61 3.24
N GLY A 89 8.76 -19.30 2.34
CA GLY A 89 8.29 -20.24 1.32
C GLY A 89 9.42 -20.74 0.42
N LEU A 90 10.27 -19.83 -0.08
CA LEU A 90 11.43 -20.17 -0.91
C LEU A 90 12.49 -20.98 -0.19
N ALA A 91 12.72 -20.69 1.09
CA ALA A 91 13.62 -21.50 1.91
C ALA A 91 13.10 -22.93 2.12
N SER A 92 11.78 -23.13 2.04
CA SER A 92 11.13 -24.43 2.22
C SER A 92 11.00 -25.23 0.93
N ASP A 93 10.93 -24.55 -0.23
CA ASP A 93 10.83 -25.17 -1.56
C ASP A 93 11.72 -24.45 -2.59
N PRO A 94 13.03 -24.73 -2.60
CA PRO A 94 13.98 -24.09 -3.50
C PRO A 94 13.80 -24.49 -4.98
N GLU A 95 13.12 -25.60 -5.26
CA GLU A 95 12.89 -26.10 -6.63
C GLU A 95 11.85 -25.26 -7.39
N SER A 96 11.11 -24.40 -6.69
CA SER A 96 10.16 -23.43 -7.26
C SER A 96 10.84 -22.23 -7.96
N LEU A 97 12.17 -22.20 -8.02
CA LEU A 97 12.94 -21.08 -8.56
C LEU A 97 13.36 -21.30 -10.02
N PRO A 98 13.48 -20.21 -10.81
CA PRO A 98 14.22 -20.26 -12.07
C PRO A 98 15.64 -20.78 -11.85
N ASP A 99 16.12 -21.65 -12.75
CA ASP A 99 17.42 -22.34 -12.64
C ASP A 99 18.62 -21.40 -12.43
N ASP A 100 18.51 -20.12 -12.82
CA ASP A 100 19.56 -19.10 -12.74
C ASP A 100 19.55 -18.28 -11.44
N LYS A 101 18.61 -18.53 -10.52
CA LYS A 101 18.40 -17.71 -9.32
C LYS A 101 18.54 -18.49 -8.02
N THR A 102 19.35 -17.98 -7.11
CA THR A 102 19.39 -18.44 -5.72
C THR A 102 18.33 -17.72 -4.88
N PRO A 103 17.82 -18.31 -3.79
CA PRO A 103 16.92 -17.61 -2.87
C PRO A 103 17.53 -16.30 -2.30
N GLY A 104 18.85 -16.27 -2.07
CA GLY A 104 19.58 -15.07 -1.63
C GLY A 104 19.58 -13.95 -2.68
N ALA A 105 19.75 -14.30 -3.96
CA ALA A 105 19.67 -13.33 -5.06
C ALA A 105 18.26 -12.72 -5.18
N ILE A 106 17.21 -13.52 -5.00
CA ILE A 106 15.81 -13.04 -5.01
C ILE A 106 15.56 -12.12 -3.81
N ALA A 107 16.04 -12.49 -2.62
CA ALA A 107 15.97 -11.61 -1.45
C ALA A 107 16.63 -10.26 -1.73
N ALA A 108 17.83 -10.26 -2.32
CA ALA A 108 18.53 -9.04 -2.67
C ALA A 108 17.76 -8.20 -3.71
N ASP A 109 17.19 -8.82 -4.75
CA ASP A 109 16.41 -8.13 -5.78
C ASP A 109 15.13 -7.50 -5.21
N LEU A 110 14.37 -8.23 -4.38
CA LEU A 110 13.16 -7.74 -3.72
C LEU A 110 13.46 -6.55 -2.79
N ILE A 111 14.53 -6.63 -1.99
CA ILE A 111 14.93 -5.56 -1.09
C ILE A 111 15.37 -4.31 -1.88
N ARG A 112 16.11 -4.48 -2.98
CA ARG A 112 16.53 -3.35 -3.84
C ARG A 112 15.35 -2.70 -4.56
N ALA A 113 14.38 -3.48 -5.02
CA ALA A 113 13.17 -2.97 -5.64
C ALA A 113 12.44 -2.03 -4.68
N ARG A 114 12.21 -2.47 -3.43
CA ARG A 114 11.60 -1.63 -2.40
C ARG A 114 12.40 -0.38 -2.07
N ALA A 115 13.73 -0.50 -1.96
CA ALA A 115 14.59 0.65 -1.71
C ALA A 115 14.53 1.68 -2.86
N SER A 116 14.29 1.22 -4.10
CA SER A 116 14.15 2.06 -5.29
C SER A 116 12.80 2.76 -5.32
N GLU A 117 11.71 2.07 -4.97
CA GLU A 117 10.36 2.63 -4.85
C GLU A 117 10.30 3.82 -3.87
N PHE A 118 11.02 3.73 -2.74
CA PHE A 118 11.13 4.83 -1.78
C PHE A 118 11.79 6.10 -2.33
N LYS A 119 12.47 5.99 -3.46
CA LYS A 119 13.12 7.10 -4.17
C LYS A 119 12.36 7.48 -5.45
N GLU A 120 11.35 6.71 -5.86
CA GLU A 120 10.62 6.91 -7.09
C GLU A 120 9.89 8.26 -7.07
N ARG A 121 9.95 8.97 -8.19
CA ARG A 121 9.33 10.29 -8.39
C ARG A 121 8.70 10.32 -9.77
N GLY A 122 7.55 10.98 -9.90
CA GLY A 122 7.01 11.30 -11.20
C GLY A 122 7.89 12.34 -11.91
N LYS A 123 7.73 12.45 -13.23
CA LYS A 123 8.45 13.43 -14.03
C LYS A 123 8.08 14.85 -13.58
N GLY A 124 9.03 15.56 -12.98
CA GLY A 124 8.82 16.92 -12.47
C GLY A 124 8.34 16.99 -11.02
N ASP A 125 8.23 15.86 -10.32
CA ASP A 125 7.83 15.85 -8.91
C ASP A 125 9.05 15.98 -7.97
N ASP A 126 8.95 16.88 -7.00
CA ASP A 126 9.95 17.06 -5.94
C ASP A 126 9.68 16.19 -4.70
N ILE A 127 8.63 15.35 -4.72
CA ILE A 127 8.26 14.45 -3.64
C ILE A 127 8.20 12.99 -4.10
N PRO A 128 8.52 12.00 -3.24
CA PRO A 128 8.39 10.58 -3.58
C PRO A 128 6.97 10.17 -3.94
N ARG A 129 6.83 9.20 -4.87
CA ARG A 129 5.54 8.69 -5.39
C ARG A 129 4.56 8.37 -4.26
N LEU A 130 4.97 7.58 -3.26
CA LEU A 130 4.10 7.17 -2.15
C LEU A 130 3.51 8.37 -1.38
N ILE A 131 4.29 9.43 -1.20
CA ILE A 131 3.83 10.67 -0.56
C ILE A 131 2.88 11.41 -1.50
N ARG A 132 3.23 11.55 -2.79
CA ARG A 132 2.38 12.21 -3.78
C ARG A 132 1.01 11.56 -3.89
N VAL A 133 0.96 10.23 -3.98
CA VAL A 133 -0.28 9.46 -4.07
C VAL A 133 -1.16 9.74 -2.85
N ALA A 134 -0.61 9.61 -1.64
CA ALA A 134 -1.37 9.89 -0.42
C ALA A 134 -1.86 11.35 -0.32
N LEU A 135 -1.09 12.32 -0.81
CA LEU A 135 -1.53 13.71 -0.89
C LEU A 135 -2.67 13.91 -1.89
N SER A 136 -2.63 13.24 -3.04
CA SER A 136 -3.71 13.23 -4.04
C SER A 136 -4.99 12.63 -3.47
N GLN A 137 -4.88 11.47 -2.82
CA GLN A 137 -6.00 10.82 -2.13
C GLN A 137 -6.63 11.75 -1.09
N ARG A 138 -5.80 12.39 -0.26
CA ARG A 138 -6.28 13.35 0.73
C ARG A 138 -7.02 14.52 0.08
N GLU A 139 -6.49 15.08 -1.01
CA GLU A 139 -7.14 16.19 -1.70
C GLU A 139 -8.47 15.78 -2.32
N PHE A 140 -8.50 14.65 -3.01
CA PHE A 140 -9.73 14.14 -3.61
C PHE A 140 -10.83 13.92 -2.56
N ARG A 141 -10.47 13.33 -1.41
CA ARG A 141 -11.40 12.97 -0.34
C ARG A 141 -11.99 14.17 0.42
N LYS A 142 -11.33 15.35 0.42
CA LYS A 142 -11.86 16.57 1.05
C LYS A 142 -13.20 17.03 0.48
N GLN A 143 -13.56 16.58 -0.72
CA GLN A 143 -14.83 16.91 -1.37
C GLN A 143 -16.04 16.22 -0.72
N PHE A 144 -15.82 15.23 0.15
CA PHE A 144 -16.88 14.40 0.72
C PHE A 144 -16.91 14.52 2.24
N THR A 145 -18.06 14.21 2.85
CA THR A 145 -18.18 14.25 4.32
C THR A 145 -17.27 13.24 5.04
N GLY A 146 -16.85 12.18 4.35
CA GLY A 146 -16.23 11.02 4.98
C GLY A 146 -17.23 10.26 5.85
N GLY A 147 -16.70 9.44 6.75
CA GLY A 147 -17.48 8.67 7.72
C GLY A 147 -16.83 7.34 8.10
N PRO A 148 -17.49 6.53 8.95
CA PRO A 148 -16.92 5.28 9.48
C PRO A 148 -16.66 4.21 8.42
N TYR A 149 -17.28 4.32 7.24
CA TYR A 149 -17.10 3.41 6.12
C TYR A 149 -16.22 4.01 5.03
N SER A 150 -15.28 4.88 5.39
CA SER A 150 -14.34 5.48 4.44
C SER A 150 -12.90 5.16 4.81
N GLY A 151 -12.06 4.96 3.80
CA GLY A 151 -10.65 4.64 3.95
C GLY A 151 -10.22 3.45 3.10
N TYR A 152 -9.02 2.95 3.34
CA TYR A 152 -8.34 1.95 2.53
C TYR A 152 -8.11 0.69 3.34
N ASP A 153 -8.61 -0.43 2.83
CA ASP A 153 -8.25 -1.77 3.31
C ASP A 153 -7.29 -2.37 2.28
N VAL A 154 -6.01 -2.51 2.65
CA VAL A 154 -4.93 -2.81 1.71
C VAL A 154 -4.24 -4.10 2.11
N SER A 155 -4.16 -5.02 1.16
CA SER A 155 -3.40 -6.26 1.24
C SER A 155 -2.31 -6.25 0.18
N CYS A 156 -1.12 -6.71 0.53
CA CYS A 156 0.01 -6.73 -0.40
C CYS A 156 0.70 -8.08 -0.38
N ASP A 157 1.23 -8.48 -1.52
CA ASP A 157 1.91 -9.76 -1.68
C ASP A 157 3.07 -9.64 -2.68
N VAL A 158 3.95 -10.65 -2.68
CA VAL A 158 5.00 -10.84 -3.68
C VAL A 158 4.50 -11.85 -4.71
N LEU A 159 4.18 -11.38 -5.91
CA LEU A 159 3.42 -12.14 -6.90
C LEU A 159 4.26 -13.19 -7.66
N PRO A 160 3.70 -14.38 -7.96
CA PRO A 160 4.31 -15.38 -8.84
C PRO A 160 4.38 -14.91 -10.31
N PRO A 161 5.15 -15.58 -11.19
CA PRO A 161 5.97 -16.77 -10.93
C PRO A 161 7.44 -16.46 -10.57
N ASP A 162 7.93 -15.26 -10.84
CA ASP A 162 9.34 -14.91 -10.58
C ASP A 162 9.56 -14.27 -9.20
N TYR A 163 8.47 -13.95 -8.48
CA TYR A 163 8.47 -13.47 -7.10
C TYR A 163 9.34 -12.23 -6.88
N LYS A 164 9.44 -11.38 -7.91
CA LYS A 164 10.16 -10.10 -7.85
C LYS A 164 9.23 -8.91 -7.62
N TYR A 165 7.94 -9.09 -7.84
CA TYR A 165 6.97 -7.99 -7.85
C TYR A 165 6.19 -7.96 -6.54
N TYR A 166 6.50 -6.96 -5.72
CA TYR A 166 5.62 -6.56 -4.64
C TYR A 166 4.46 -5.76 -5.22
N ALA A 167 3.23 -6.18 -4.96
CA ALA A 167 2.03 -5.49 -5.40
C ALA A 167 1.04 -5.38 -4.25
N CYS A 168 0.32 -4.26 -4.22
CA CYS A 168 -0.74 -4.01 -3.26
C CYS A 168 -2.07 -3.91 -3.97
N PHE A 169 -3.07 -4.56 -3.38
CA PHE A 169 -4.46 -4.58 -3.78
C PHE A 169 -5.29 -4.02 -2.64
N ALA A 170 -6.45 -3.44 -2.96
CA ALA A 170 -7.22 -2.76 -1.94
C ALA A 170 -8.72 -2.78 -2.20
N THR A 171 -9.47 -2.85 -1.11
CA THR A 171 -10.81 -2.29 -1.10
C THR A 171 -10.76 -0.83 -0.63
N ARG A 172 -11.10 0.07 -1.55
CA ARG A 172 -11.09 1.52 -1.38
C ARG A 172 -12.52 1.97 -1.09
N TYR A 173 -12.75 2.58 0.07
CA TYR A 173 -14.07 3.06 0.46
C TYR A 173 -14.14 4.58 0.56
N TYR A 174 -15.18 5.14 -0.03
CA TYR A 174 -15.49 6.56 0.03
C TYR A 174 -16.90 6.77 0.54
N GLN A 175 -17.10 7.79 1.36
CA GLN A 175 -18.39 8.08 1.97
C GLN A 175 -18.73 9.56 1.86
N ASN A 176 -19.99 9.82 1.48
CA ASN A 176 -20.58 11.14 1.45
C ASN A 176 -22.02 11.06 1.97
N ASN A 177 -22.28 11.64 3.14
CA ASN A 177 -23.51 11.47 3.91
C ASN A 177 -23.84 9.98 4.14
N ASP A 178 -25.03 9.56 3.69
CA ASP A 178 -25.51 8.18 3.74
C ASP A 178 -25.05 7.34 2.54
N ARG A 179 -24.26 7.87 1.61
CA ARG A 179 -23.78 7.14 0.44
C ARG A 179 -22.37 6.59 0.68
N VAL A 180 -22.18 5.30 0.40
CA VAL A 180 -20.86 4.65 0.37
C VAL A 180 -20.62 4.11 -1.04
N CYS A 181 -19.45 4.43 -1.61
CA CYS A 181 -19.01 3.92 -2.90
C CYS A 181 -17.64 3.28 -2.73
N SER A 182 -17.46 2.07 -3.24
CA SER A 182 -16.20 1.35 -3.07
C SER A 182 -15.73 0.65 -4.33
N THR A 183 -14.41 0.60 -4.49
CA THR A 183 -13.74 -0.28 -5.45
C THR A 183 -13.03 -1.37 -4.67
N ASP A 184 -13.31 -2.62 -4.97
CA ASP A 184 -12.51 -3.76 -4.54
C ASP A 184 -11.64 -4.22 -5.70
N GLU A 185 -10.34 -4.23 -5.49
CA GLU A 185 -9.37 -4.73 -6.43
C GLU A 185 -8.63 -5.89 -5.79
N TYR A 186 -8.53 -7.01 -6.49
CA TYR A 186 -7.83 -8.19 -6.01
C TYR A 186 -7.16 -8.96 -7.15
N TRP A 187 -6.13 -9.72 -6.81
CA TRP A 187 -5.47 -10.62 -7.74
C TRP A 187 -5.86 -12.07 -7.43
N ALA A 188 -6.25 -12.79 -8.48
CA ALA A 188 -6.51 -14.23 -8.42
C ALA A 188 -6.16 -14.84 -9.77
N THR A 189 -5.78 -16.13 -9.81
CA THR A 189 -5.64 -16.89 -11.06
C THR A 189 -4.82 -16.19 -12.16
N GLY A 190 -3.79 -15.42 -11.80
CA GLY A 190 -2.93 -14.69 -12.74
C GLY A 190 -3.53 -13.43 -13.35
N SER A 191 -4.66 -12.92 -12.86
CA SER A 191 -5.34 -11.72 -13.36
C SER A 191 -5.77 -10.79 -12.24
N VAL A 192 -5.91 -9.50 -12.57
CA VAL A 192 -6.51 -8.50 -11.68
C VAL A 192 -8.01 -8.43 -11.95
N TYR A 193 -8.77 -8.44 -10.87
CA TYR A 193 -10.21 -8.32 -10.85
C TYR A 193 -10.58 -7.03 -10.13
N VAL A 194 -11.59 -6.34 -10.66
CA VAL A 194 -12.12 -5.13 -10.04
C VAL A 194 -13.62 -5.29 -9.87
N GLN A 195 -14.12 -5.02 -8.68
CA GLN A 195 -15.54 -4.92 -8.38
C GLN A 195 -15.85 -3.53 -7.84
N ARG A 196 -16.94 -2.94 -8.28
CA ARG A 196 -17.42 -1.65 -7.78
C ARG A 196 -18.74 -1.85 -7.08
N TYR A 197 -18.94 -1.13 -6.00
CA TYR A 197 -20.14 -1.21 -5.19
C TYR A 197 -20.70 0.17 -4.85
N VAL A 198 -22.02 0.20 -4.72
CA VAL A 198 -22.77 1.33 -4.17
C VAL A 198 -23.58 0.83 -3.00
N ALA A 199 -23.51 1.53 -1.87
CA ALA A 199 -24.31 1.28 -0.69
C ALA A 199 -24.97 2.55 -0.15
N LYS A 200 -26.07 2.35 0.58
CA LYS A 200 -26.65 3.38 1.46
C LYS A 200 -26.47 2.99 2.92
N VAL A 201 -26.20 3.94 3.79
CA VAL A 201 -26.14 3.74 5.23
C VAL A 201 -27.56 3.83 5.77
N VAL A 202 -28.12 2.69 6.18
CA VAL A 202 -29.43 2.59 6.82
C VAL A 202 -29.21 2.03 8.22
N ASP A 203 -29.75 2.68 9.24
CA ASP A 203 -29.58 2.28 10.65
C ASP A 203 -28.11 2.04 11.03
N ASN A 204 -27.22 2.95 10.61
CA ASN A 204 -25.77 2.86 10.78
C ASN A 204 -25.16 1.58 10.21
N LYS A 205 -25.69 1.04 9.10
CA LYS A 205 -25.14 -0.11 8.40
C LYS A 205 -25.16 0.12 6.89
N PRO A 206 -24.07 -0.20 6.16
CA PRO A 206 -24.08 -0.14 4.71
C PRO A 206 -24.98 -1.25 4.16
N VAL A 207 -25.94 -0.86 3.34
CA VAL A 207 -26.82 -1.74 2.59
C VAL A 207 -26.44 -1.60 1.11
N PRO A 208 -25.83 -2.64 0.49
CA PRO A 208 -25.54 -2.64 -0.93
C PRO A 208 -26.80 -2.42 -1.76
N VAL A 209 -26.72 -1.53 -2.74
CA VAL A 209 -27.81 -1.22 -3.67
C VAL A 209 -27.40 -1.42 -5.13
N ALA A 210 -26.10 -1.48 -5.43
CA ALA A 210 -25.62 -1.87 -6.73
C ALA A 210 -24.20 -2.45 -6.68
N SER A 211 -23.87 -3.28 -7.66
CA SER A 211 -22.52 -3.76 -7.91
C SER A 211 -22.26 -3.89 -9.42
N CYS A 212 -20.99 -3.95 -9.81
CA CYS A 212 -20.56 -4.37 -11.14
C CYS A 212 -19.12 -4.86 -11.07
N SER A 213 -18.63 -5.54 -12.12
CA SER A 213 -17.25 -6.02 -12.16
C SER A 213 -16.54 -5.79 -13.49
N TYR A 214 -15.21 -5.74 -13.44
CA TYR A 214 -14.29 -5.98 -14.55
C TYR A 214 -13.60 -7.31 -14.31
N ASN A 215 -13.70 -8.20 -15.30
CA ASN A 215 -13.21 -9.59 -15.24
C ASN A 215 -13.85 -10.48 -14.16
N GLY A 216 -14.89 -10.03 -13.44
CA GLY A 216 -15.52 -10.78 -12.34
C GLY A 216 -16.81 -11.52 -12.72
N ASN A 217 -17.48 -12.06 -11.69
CA ASN A 217 -18.75 -12.81 -11.81
C ASN A 217 -19.98 -11.93 -11.50
N ASP A 218 -20.01 -10.71 -12.03
CA ASP A 218 -21.13 -9.76 -11.92
C ASP A 218 -21.37 -9.07 -13.27
N GLU A 219 -22.37 -8.21 -13.37
CA GLU A 219 -22.60 -7.36 -14.54
C GLU A 219 -21.35 -6.53 -14.90
N SER A 220 -21.04 -6.44 -16.19
CA SER A 220 -19.88 -5.68 -16.67
C SER A 220 -20.05 -4.21 -16.32
N CYS A 221 -19.06 -3.63 -15.63
CA CYS A 221 -19.14 -2.22 -15.23
C CYS A 221 -19.28 -1.27 -16.44
N PRO A 222 -20.09 -0.20 -16.32
CA PRO A 222 -20.12 0.87 -17.31
C PRO A 222 -18.72 1.41 -17.63
N GLY A 223 -18.44 1.60 -18.92
CA GLY A 223 -17.10 1.97 -19.40
C GLY A 223 -16.16 0.78 -19.62
N SER A 224 -16.63 -0.46 -19.46
CA SER A 224 -15.96 -1.65 -19.99
C SER A 224 -16.15 -1.79 -21.50
N ILE A 225 -15.50 -2.79 -22.10
CA ILE A 225 -15.64 -3.12 -23.53
C ILE A 225 -16.94 -3.84 -23.88
N ALA A 226 -17.79 -4.18 -22.90
CA ALA A 226 -19.03 -4.90 -23.13
C ALA A 226 -20.15 -3.95 -23.59
N ASP A 227 -20.83 -4.30 -24.67
CA ASP A 227 -21.90 -3.48 -25.27
C ASP A 227 -23.14 -3.34 -24.36
N ASP A 228 -23.33 -4.26 -23.42
CA ASP A 228 -24.46 -4.30 -22.49
C ASP A 228 -24.07 -3.97 -21.04
N ALA A 229 -22.89 -3.38 -20.85
CA ALA A 229 -22.36 -2.98 -19.55
C ALA A 229 -23.40 -2.16 -18.76
N ARG A 230 -23.61 -2.52 -17.49
CA ARG A 230 -24.63 -1.93 -16.60
C ARG A 230 -24.29 -2.20 -15.14
N TRP A 231 -24.94 -1.46 -14.25
CA TRP A 231 -24.95 -1.78 -12.82
C TRP A 231 -25.93 -2.92 -12.55
N ASN A 232 -25.51 -3.91 -11.75
CA ASN A 232 -26.41 -4.86 -11.12
C ASN A 232 -27.15 -4.17 -9.97
N THR A 233 -28.40 -3.77 -10.21
CA THR A 233 -29.31 -3.24 -9.18
C THR A 233 -30.38 -4.26 -8.78
N GLY A 234 -30.15 -5.55 -9.08
CA GLY A 234 -31.11 -6.62 -8.86
C GLY A 234 -31.23 -7.03 -7.38
N PRO A 235 -32.12 -7.98 -7.06
CA PRO A 235 -32.32 -8.46 -5.68
C PRO A 235 -31.12 -9.24 -5.12
N LYS A 236 -30.11 -9.54 -5.95
CA LYS A 236 -28.89 -10.29 -5.59
C LYS A 236 -27.64 -9.45 -5.89
N VAL A 237 -27.64 -8.18 -5.50
CA VAL A 237 -26.43 -7.35 -5.51
C VAL A 237 -25.35 -8.05 -4.70
N HIS A 238 -24.13 -8.14 -5.23
CA HIS A 238 -23.03 -8.72 -4.49
C HIS A 238 -22.68 -7.80 -3.32
N ALA A 239 -22.67 -8.35 -2.11
CA ALA A 239 -22.40 -7.58 -0.91
C ALA A 239 -20.90 -7.66 -0.57
N PRO A 240 -20.17 -6.53 -0.54
CA PRO A 240 -18.81 -6.54 -0.04
C PRO A 240 -18.83 -6.68 1.48
N THR A 241 -17.69 -7.12 2.04
CA THR A 241 -17.50 -7.10 3.49
C THR A 241 -17.08 -5.69 3.90
N TYR A 242 -17.99 -4.94 4.53
CA TYR A 242 -17.67 -3.59 5.01
C TYR A 242 -16.78 -3.60 6.25
N PRO A 243 -15.92 -2.58 6.41
CA PRO A 243 -15.03 -2.49 7.56
C PRO A 243 -15.81 -2.38 8.87
N SER A 244 -15.40 -3.19 9.85
CA SER A 244 -15.93 -3.15 11.23
C SER A 244 -15.16 -2.20 12.15
N LYS A 245 -14.03 -1.66 11.67
CA LYS A 245 -13.14 -0.73 12.38
C LYS A 245 -12.76 0.41 11.45
N PRO A 246 -12.43 1.59 11.98
CA PRO A 246 -11.93 2.70 11.17
C PRO A 246 -10.71 2.29 10.33
N LEU A 247 -10.75 2.61 9.05
CA LEU A 247 -9.66 2.36 8.11
C LEU A 247 -8.72 3.57 8.00
N PRO A 248 -7.44 3.37 7.64
CA PRO A 248 -6.56 4.44 7.22
C PRO A 248 -7.19 5.30 6.12
N GLN A 249 -7.01 6.62 6.22
CA GLN A 249 -7.64 7.59 5.34
C GLN A 249 -6.84 7.86 4.06
N VAL A 250 -5.60 7.36 4.01
CA VAL A 250 -4.67 7.41 2.89
C VAL A 250 -3.80 6.15 2.88
N ASP A 251 -3.40 5.71 1.70
CA ASP A 251 -2.44 4.62 1.52
C ASP A 251 -1.64 4.84 0.22
N GLY A 252 -0.36 5.21 0.35
CA GLY A 252 0.47 5.58 -0.79
C GLY A 252 0.80 4.44 -1.75
N GLU A 253 0.56 3.18 -1.36
CA GLU A 253 0.78 2.01 -2.21
C GLU A 253 -0.28 1.91 -3.33
N VAL A 254 -1.47 2.46 -3.09
CA VAL A 254 -2.65 2.29 -3.95
C VAL A 254 -2.86 3.53 -4.79
N ASP A 255 -2.60 3.45 -6.11
CA ASP A 255 -2.96 4.53 -7.03
C ASP A 255 -4.41 4.37 -7.45
N ASP A 256 -5.26 5.32 -7.05
CA ASP A 256 -6.71 5.27 -7.23
C ASP A 256 -7.26 6.38 -8.13
N SER A 257 -6.39 7.09 -8.85
CA SER A 257 -6.80 8.21 -9.70
C SER A 257 -7.80 7.81 -10.77
N ASP A 258 -7.73 6.58 -11.27
CA ASP A 258 -8.63 6.05 -12.29
C ASP A 258 -10.06 5.85 -11.77
N ASP A 259 -10.24 5.80 -10.45
CA ASP A 259 -11.56 5.69 -9.82
C ASP A 259 -12.23 7.05 -9.58
N TYR A 260 -11.50 8.17 -9.62
CA TYR A 260 -12.01 9.46 -9.15
C TYR A 260 -13.27 9.94 -9.90
N GLY A 261 -13.33 9.72 -11.21
CA GLY A 261 -14.48 10.15 -12.02
C GLY A 261 -15.78 9.48 -11.58
N TRP A 262 -15.78 8.14 -11.48
CA TRP A 262 -16.98 7.40 -11.11
C TRP A 262 -17.30 7.52 -9.62
N ILE A 263 -16.29 7.58 -8.74
CA ILE A 263 -16.49 7.78 -7.29
C ILE A 263 -17.19 9.11 -7.05
N LYS A 264 -16.75 10.19 -7.71
CA LYS A 264 -17.39 11.50 -7.60
C LYS A 264 -18.86 11.42 -8.03
N ALA A 265 -19.14 10.87 -9.20
CA ALA A 265 -20.51 10.68 -9.67
C ALA A 265 -21.35 9.87 -8.66
N CYS A 266 -20.82 8.74 -8.20
CA CYS A 266 -21.49 7.86 -7.24
C CYS A 266 -21.88 8.54 -5.93
N LEU A 267 -21.00 9.40 -5.41
CA LEU A 267 -21.18 10.05 -4.12
C LEU A 267 -22.04 11.31 -4.16
N THR A 268 -22.17 11.97 -5.31
CA THR A 268 -22.83 13.28 -5.40
C THR A 268 -24.08 13.30 -6.27
N ASP A 269 -24.22 12.39 -7.22
CA ASP A 269 -25.39 12.32 -8.09
C ASP A 269 -26.50 11.47 -7.44
N SER A 270 -27.63 12.12 -7.12
CA SER A 270 -28.80 11.47 -6.53
C SER A 270 -29.41 10.36 -7.41
N SER A 271 -29.18 10.43 -8.73
CA SER A 271 -29.67 9.44 -9.69
C SER A 271 -28.75 8.22 -9.83
N PHE A 272 -27.55 8.27 -9.23
CA PHE A 272 -26.60 7.18 -9.30
C PHE A 272 -26.95 6.03 -8.33
N PRO A 273 -26.82 4.76 -8.76
CA PRO A 273 -26.45 4.30 -10.10
C PRO A 273 -27.67 4.24 -11.03
N LEU A 274 -27.47 4.59 -12.31
CA LEU A 274 -28.50 4.40 -13.33
C LEU A 274 -28.49 2.96 -13.85
N SER A 275 -29.68 2.38 -14.07
CA SER A 275 -29.86 1.08 -14.72
C SER A 275 -29.53 1.10 -16.22
N ASN A 276 -29.55 2.29 -16.87
CA ASN A 276 -29.07 2.51 -18.24
C ASN A 276 -27.90 3.53 -18.23
N PRO A 277 -26.66 3.10 -18.50
CA PRO A 277 -25.47 3.91 -18.26
C PRO A 277 -25.10 4.92 -19.33
N THR A 278 -25.87 5.06 -20.42
CA THR A 278 -25.57 6.05 -21.49
C THR A 278 -25.46 7.50 -20.99
N THR A 279 -25.96 7.78 -19.78
CA THR A 279 -25.94 9.10 -19.13
C THR A 279 -25.29 9.10 -17.73
N ALA A 280 -24.79 7.97 -17.23
CA ALA A 280 -24.22 7.91 -15.87
C ALA A 280 -22.89 8.66 -15.81
N GLY A 281 -22.80 9.71 -14.98
CA GLY A 281 -21.55 10.45 -14.74
C GLY A 281 -21.07 11.34 -15.90
N ARG A 282 -21.96 11.79 -16.77
CA ARG A 282 -21.71 12.95 -17.65
C ARG A 282 -21.98 14.26 -16.94
#